data_AF-Q93WT9-F1
#
_entry.id   AF-Q93WT9-F1
#
_cell.length_a   1.000
_cell.length_b   1.000
_cell.length_c   1.000
_cell.angle_alpha   90.00
_cell.angle_beta   90.00
_cell.angle_gamma   90.00
#
_symmetry.space_group_name_H-M   'P 1'
#
loop_
_entity.id
_entity.type
_entity.pdbx_description
1 polymer ?
#
loop_
_entity_poly.entity_id
_entity_poly.type
_entity_poly.pdbx_seq_one_letter_code
_entity_poly.pdbx_strand_id
1 'polypeptide(L)'
;EFPRFVHVGSAGVTRPDRPGLDLSKQPPAVRLNKELDFILTFKLKGEDLIRESGIPYTIVRPCALTEEPAGADLIFDQGDNITGKISREEVAQICVAALESHYASGKTFEVKSVVPFSEPFTVTLENPPPEKDYNVYFKTLKDGITGKEILEQDPVPV
;
A
#
# COMPACT_ATOMS: atom_id res chain seq x y z
N GLU A 1 19.02 -6.47 -6.77
CA GLU A 1 19.52 -5.13 -6.39
C GLU A 1 18.73 -4.66 -5.17
N PHE A 2 19.26 -3.74 -4.37
CA PHE A 2 18.51 -3.14 -3.24
C PHE A 2 17.75 -1.89 -3.72
N PRO A 3 16.60 -1.55 -3.13
CA PRO A 3 15.94 -0.27 -3.38
C PRO A 3 16.88 0.89 -3.04
N ARG A 4 16.92 1.90 -3.92
CA ARG A 4 17.58 3.19 -3.69
C ARG A 4 16.56 4.30 -3.44
N PHE A 5 15.28 4.02 -3.64
CA PHE A 5 14.18 4.95 -3.39
C PHE A 5 12.99 4.20 -2.80
N VAL A 6 12.51 4.62 -1.63
CA VAL A 6 11.27 4.10 -1.04
C VAL A 6 10.24 5.21 -1.01
N HIS A 7 9.08 4.96 -1.61
CA HIS A 7 7.99 5.90 -1.72
C HIS A 7 6.79 5.47 -0.90
N VAL A 8 6.26 6.37 -0.07
CA VAL A 8 4.98 6.18 0.61
C VAL A 8 3.86 6.69 -0.29
N GLY A 9 3.24 5.76 -1.02
CA GLY A 9 2.10 5.98 -1.89
C GLY A 9 0.78 6.09 -1.11
N SER A 10 -0.26 5.45 -1.62
CA SER A 10 -1.51 5.21 -0.88
C SER A 10 -2.23 4.00 -1.44
N ALA A 11 -2.87 3.20 -0.59
CA ALA A 11 -3.88 2.27 -1.10
C ALA A 11 -5.04 3.09 -1.71
N GLY A 12 -5.70 2.54 -2.72
CA GLY A 12 -6.79 3.17 -3.44
C GLY A 12 -6.39 4.02 -4.64
N VAL A 13 -5.12 4.18 -4.98
CA VAL A 13 -4.67 5.06 -6.06
C VAL A 13 -5.16 4.67 -7.46
N THR A 14 -5.46 3.40 -7.73
CA THR A 14 -6.03 2.96 -9.02
C THR A 14 -7.55 2.78 -8.97
N ARG A 15 -8.17 2.88 -7.79
CA ARG A 15 -9.60 2.60 -7.61
C ARG A 15 -10.57 3.65 -8.15
N PRO A 16 -10.28 4.97 -8.11
CA PRO A 16 -11.20 5.99 -8.63
C PRO A 16 -11.61 5.75 -10.09
N ASP A 17 -10.68 5.21 -10.90
CA ASP A 17 -10.87 4.99 -12.34
C ASP A 17 -11.16 3.52 -12.69
N ARG A 18 -11.33 2.64 -11.69
CA ARG A 18 -11.50 1.19 -11.91
C ARG A 18 -12.91 0.88 -12.43
N PRO A 19 -13.06 0.26 -13.62
CA PRO A 19 -14.37 -0.08 -14.18
C PRO A 19 -15.16 -1.02 -13.27
N GLY A 20 -16.47 -0.77 -13.13
CA GLY A 20 -17.38 -1.63 -12.36
C GLY A 20 -17.22 -1.57 -10.83
N LEU A 21 -16.37 -0.68 -10.30
CA LEU A 21 -16.19 -0.53 -8.86
C LEU A 21 -17.37 0.23 -8.23
N ASP A 22 -17.98 -0.38 -7.20
CA ASP A 22 -19.01 0.29 -6.40
C ASP A 22 -18.38 1.33 -5.46
N LEU A 23 -18.34 2.59 -5.90
CA LEU A 23 -17.77 3.72 -5.16
C LEU A 23 -18.45 3.96 -3.80
N SER A 24 -19.72 3.57 -3.62
CA SER A 24 -20.44 3.79 -2.35
C SER A 24 -19.84 2.97 -1.20
N LYS A 25 -19.18 1.86 -1.51
CA LYS A 25 -18.51 0.98 -0.55
C LYS A 25 -17.02 1.30 -0.36
N GLN A 26 -16.51 2.31 -1.06
CA GLN A 26 -15.09 2.65 -1.00
C GLN A 26 -14.77 3.64 0.13
N PRO A 27 -13.52 3.66 0.62
CA PRO A 27 -13.07 4.67 1.57
C PRO A 27 -13.27 6.10 1.05
N PRO A 28 -13.40 7.11 1.94
CA PRO A 28 -13.64 8.49 1.54
C PRO A 28 -12.63 9.03 0.53
N ALA A 29 -11.34 8.69 0.64
CA ALA A 29 -10.31 9.14 -0.29
C ALA A 29 -10.57 8.71 -1.75
N VAL A 30 -11.13 7.50 -1.95
CA VAL A 30 -11.48 6.98 -3.28
C VAL A 30 -12.79 7.59 -3.75
N ARG A 31 -13.82 7.59 -2.91
CA ARG A 31 -15.15 8.09 -3.26
C ARG A 31 -15.18 9.59 -3.52
N LEU A 32 -14.36 10.35 -2.80
CA LEU A 32 -14.30 11.82 -2.85
C LEU A 32 -13.03 12.32 -3.54
N ASN A 33 -12.40 11.50 -4.40
CA ASN A 33 -11.11 11.85 -4.99
C ASN A 33 -11.18 13.19 -5.74
N LYS A 34 -12.29 13.48 -6.43
CA LYS A 34 -12.49 14.76 -7.14
C LYS A 34 -12.60 15.95 -6.18
N GLU A 35 -13.34 15.79 -5.08
CA GLU A 35 -13.52 16.80 -4.04
C GLU A 35 -12.26 17.01 -3.20
N LEU A 36 -11.36 16.03 -3.19
CA LEU A 36 -10.03 16.09 -2.59
C LEU A 36 -8.96 16.49 -3.63
N ASP A 37 -9.33 17.29 -4.63
CA ASP A 37 -8.44 17.83 -5.68
C ASP A 37 -7.61 16.76 -6.40
N PHE A 38 -8.21 15.59 -6.64
CA PHE A 38 -7.59 14.45 -7.32
C PHE A 38 -6.33 13.91 -6.63
N ILE A 39 -6.27 13.97 -5.29
CA ILE A 39 -5.12 13.54 -4.50
C ILE A 39 -4.62 12.13 -4.85
N LEU A 40 -5.52 11.16 -5.05
CA LEU A 40 -5.12 9.79 -5.40
C LEU A 40 -4.61 9.69 -6.83
N THR A 41 -5.18 10.47 -7.75
CA THR A 41 -4.70 10.55 -9.13
C THR A 41 -3.29 11.11 -9.19
N PHE A 42 -2.97 12.13 -8.39
CA PHE A 42 -1.61 12.69 -8.35
C PHE A 42 -0.62 11.78 -7.62
N LYS A 43 -1.06 11.05 -6.58
CA LYS A 43 -0.26 9.98 -5.98
C LYS A 43 0.07 8.89 -6.99
N LEU A 44 -0.91 8.42 -7.77
CA LEU A 44 -0.67 7.44 -8.84
C LEU A 44 0.35 7.96 -9.86
N LYS A 45 0.21 9.21 -10.33
CA LYS A 45 1.19 9.80 -11.25
C LYS A 45 2.60 9.87 -10.66
N GLY A 46 2.73 10.18 -9.36
CA GLY A 46 4.01 10.16 -8.68
C GLY A 46 4.63 8.76 -8.63
N GLU A 47 3.82 7.76 -8.31
CA GLU A 47 4.22 6.35 -8.37
C GLU A 47 4.67 5.95 -9.78
N ASP A 48 3.91 6.34 -10.82
CA ASP A 48 4.23 6.08 -12.22
C ASP A 48 5.61 6.63 -12.62
N LEU A 49 5.89 7.88 -12.28
CA LEU A 49 7.19 8.52 -12.55
C LEU A 49 8.36 7.79 -11.87
N ILE A 50 8.18 7.32 -10.63
CA ILE A 50 9.21 6.57 -9.91
C ILE A 50 9.50 5.25 -10.64
N ARG A 51 8.46 4.54 -11.07
CA ARG A 51 8.63 3.28 -11.80
C ARG A 51 9.32 3.48 -13.15
N GLU A 52 8.97 4.55 -13.87
CA GLU A 52 9.55 4.90 -15.17
C GLU A 52 10.99 5.45 -15.07
N SER A 53 11.41 5.91 -13.89
CA SER A 53 12.73 6.53 -13.69
C SER A 53 13.92 5.59 -13.89
N GLY A 54 13.72 4.27 -13.84
CA GLY A 54 14.79 3.27 -13.82
C GLY A 54 15.57 3.19 -12.50
N ILE A 55 15.20 3.99 -11.48
CA ILE A 55 15.78 3.88 -10.13
C ILE A 55 15.19 2.64 -9.45
N PRO A 56 16.00 1.75 -8.87
CA PRO A 56 15.50 0.65 -8.05
C PRO A 56 14.66 1.20 -6.90
N TYR A 57 13.39 0.81 -6.86
CA TYR A 57 12.42 1.42 -5.97
C TYR A 57 11.66 0.40 -5.14
N THR A 58 10.99 0.88 -4.10
CA THR A 58 9.86 0.22 -3.46
C THR A 58 8.74 1.24 -3.26
N ILE A 59 7.52 0.89 -3.65
CA ILE A 59 6.33 1.71 -3.39
C ILE A 59 5.48 1.01 -2.35
N VAL A 60 5.34 1.65 -1.18
CA VAL A 60 4.52 1.18 -0.05
C VAL A 60 3.20 1.95 -0.08
N ARG A 61 2.08 1.25 -0.25
CA ARG A 61 0.72 1.81 -0.28
C ARG A 61 -0.01 1.48 1.03
N PRO A 62 0.20 2.26 2.10
CA PRO A 62 -0.52 2.00 3.33
C PRO A 62 -2.03 2.18 3.13
N CYS A 63 -2.81 1.36 3.83
CA CYS A 63 -4.22 1.62 4.10
C CYS A 63 -4.37 2.83 5.06
N ALA A 64 -5.56 3.05 5.63
CA ALA A 64 -5.82 4.21 6.47
C ALA A 64 -4.83 4.31 7.65
N LEU A 65 -4.14 5.45 7.77
CA LEU A 65 -3.10 5.65 8.77
C LEU A 65 -3.69 5.95 10.16
N THR A 66 -3.16 5.32 11.19
CA THR A 66 -3.52 5.53 12.61
C THR A 66 -2.32 5.90 13.47
N GLU A 67 -2.59 6.51 14.62
CA GLU A 67 -1.61 6.80 15.70
C GLU A 67 -1.46 5.62 16.68
N GLU A 68 -2.08 4.47 16.38
CA GLU A 68 -1.89 3.24 17.13
C GLU A 68 -0.42 2.78 17.06
N PRO A 69 0.10 2.09 18.09
CA PRO A 69 1.48 1.59 18.07
C PRO A 69 1.71 0.57 16.95
N ALA A 70 2.95 0.43 16.51
CA ALA A 70 3.37 -0.71 15.70
C ALA A 70 3.26 -2.02 16.50
N GLY A 71 3.17 -3.16 15.80
CA GLY A 71 3.20 -4.47 16.44
C GLY A 71 2.12 -5.44 16.00
N ALA A 72 1.03 -4.94 15.41
CA ALA A 72 -0.02 -5.81 14.89
C ALA A 72 0.49 -6.68 13.72
N ASP A 73 -0.10 -7.86 13.55
CA ASP A 73 0.16 -8.66 12.35
C ASP A 73 -0.31 -7.93 11.09
N LEU A 74 0.39 -8.19 9.98
CA LEU A 74 0.22 -7.44 8.75
C LEU A 74 -0.26 -8.31 7.61
N ILE A 75 -1.00 -7.69 6.70
CA ILE A 75 -1.35 -8.25 5.41
C ILE A 75 -0.74 -7.35 4.34
N PHE A 76 0.11 -7.95 3.51
CA PHE A 76 0.65 -7.37 2.30
C PHE A 76 -0.14 -7.93 1.12
N ASP A 77 -0.56 -7.07 0.20
CA ASP A 77 -1.24 -7.50 -1.02
C ASP A 77 -0.83 -6.60 -2.20
N GLN A 78 -1.24 -6.96 -3.41
CA GLN A 78 -0.97 -6.20 -4.63
C GLN A 78 -2.23 -6.09 -5.50
N GLY A 79 -2.23 -5.11 -6.40
CA GLY A 79 -3.32 -4.89 -7.34
C GLY A 79 -4.38 -3.88 -6.88
N ASP A 80 -4.15 -3.22 -5.73
CA ASP A 80 -5.04 -2.20 -5.18
C ASP A 80 -6.41 -2.74 -4.74
N ASN A 81 -6.41 -3.80 -3.93
CA ASN A 81 -7.60 -4.60 -3.60
C ASN A 81 -8.00 -4.57 -2.12
N ILE A 82 -7.13 -4.15 -1.20
CA ILE A 82 -7.38 -4.29 0.24
C ILE A 82 -7.80 -2.98 0.92
N THR A 83 -8.67 -3.06 1.93
CA THR A 83 -8.99 -1.94 2.81
C THR A 83 -8.72 -2.30 4.25
N GLY A 84 -8.37 -1.31 5.06
CA GLY A 84 -8.07 -1.49 6.48
C GLY A 84 -7.43 -0.25 7.07
N LYS A 85 -6.69 -0.46 8.15
CA LYS A 85 -5.84 0.55 8.78
C LYS A 85 -4.44 0.03 9.04
N ILE A 86 -3.50 0.93 9.28
CA ILE A 86 -2.15 0.60 9.72
C ILE A 86 -1.56 1.75 10.53
N SER A 87 -0.72 1.40 11.52
CA SER A 87 0.05 2.37 12.29
C SER A 87 1.04 3.14 11.40
N ARG A 88 1.18 4.45 11.64
CA ARG A 88 2.27 5.26 11.05
C ARG A 88 3.65 4.74 11.43
N GLU A 89 3.80 4.26 12.66
CA GLU A 89 5.05 3.68 13.16
C GLU A 89 5.41 2.41 12.37
N GLU A 90 4.43 1.54 12.12
CA GLU A 90 4.64 0.31 11.34
C GLU A 90 5.02 0.64 9.88
N VAL A 91 4.39 1.65 9.27
CA VAL A 91 4.75 2.10 7.91
C VAL A 91 6.20 2.60 7.87
N ALA A 92 6.65 3.32 8.90
CA ALA A 92 8.04 3.77 8.99
C ALA A 92 9.01 2.58 9.08
N GLN A 93 8.70 1.57 9.90
CA GLN A 93 9.50 0.34 10.03
C GLN A 93 9.59 -0.42 8.70
N ILE A 94 8.47 -0.58 7.98
CA ILE A 94 8.43 -1.19 6.65
C ILE A 94 9.31 -0.42 5.65
N CYS A 95 9.29 0.91 5.67
CA CYS A 95 10.09 1.72 4.75
C CYS A 95 11.59 1.54 4.98
N VAL A 96 12.03 1.49 6.25
CA VAL A 96 13.42 1.23 6.61
C VAL A 96 13.82 -0.19 6.18
N ALA A 97 13.01 -1.19 6.52
CA ALA A 97 13.29 -2.59 6.16
C ALA A 97 13.32 -2.81 4.64
N ALA A 98 12.52 -2.07 3.87
CA ALA A 98 12.53 -2.15 2.41
C ALA A 98 13.88 -1.70 1.83
N LEU A 99 14.51 -0.65 2.35
CA LEU A 99 15.83 -0.19 1.90
C LEU A 99 16.91 -1.26 2.06
N GLU A 100 16.77 -2.12 3.07
CA GLU A 100 17.72 -3.19 3.41
C GLU A 100 17.34 -4.55 2.81
N SER A 101 16.35 -4.61 1.92
CA SER A 101 15.86 -5.87 1.34
C SER A 101 15.91 -5.87 -0.19
N HIS A 102 16.71 -6.76 -0.77
CA HIS A 102 16.67 -6.99 -2.22
C HIS A 102 15.35 -7.61 -2.70
N TYR A 103 14.55 -8.22 -1.81
CA TYR A 103 13.23 -8.75 -2.14
C TYR A 103 12.18 -7.64 -2.34
N ALA A 104 12.42 -6.45 -1.76
CA ALA A 104 11.53 -5.30 -1.88
C ALA A 104 11.79 -4.48 -3.18
N SER A 105 12.86 -4.77 -3.91
CA SER A 105 13.23 -4.05 -5.12
C SER A 105 12.23 -4.28 -6.26
N GLY A 106 11.81 -3.19 -6.90
CA GLY A 106 10.82 -3.20 -7.98
C GLY A 106 9.39 -3.52 -7.53
N LYS A 107 9.12 -3.55 -6.22
CA LYS A 107 7.81 -3.92 -5.68
C LYS A 107 6.92 -2.71 -5.45
N THR A 108 5.65 -2.88 -5.79
CA THR A 108 4.53 -2.02 -5.38
C THR A 108 3.54 -2.88 -4.63
N PHE A 109 3.17 -2.51 -3.41
CA PHE A 109 2.27 -3.30 -2.58
C PHE A 109 1.45 -2.44 -1.63
N GLU A 110 0.28 -2.94 -1.28
CA GLU A 110 -0.57 -2.40 -0.22
C GLU A 110 -0.28 -3.10 1.10
N VAL A 111 -0.48 -2.38 2.20
CA VAL A 111 -0.32 -2.96 3.53
C VAL A 111 -1.38 -2.48 4.51
N LYS A 112 -1.87 -3.42 5.33
CA LYS A 112 -2.80 -3.17 6.45
C LYS A 112 -2.43 -4.03 7.65
N SER A 113 -2.92 -3.63 8.82
CA SER A 113 -3.04 -4.49 9.99
C SER A 113 -4.17 -5.53 9.80
N VAL A 114 -4.02 -6.69 10.44
CA VAL A 114 -5.11 -7.66 10.60
C VAL A 114 -6.23 -7.13 11.50
N VAL A 115 -5.93 -6.15 12.36
CA VAL A 115 -6.87 -5.58 13.33
C VAL A 115 -7.95 -4.78 12.59
N PRO A 116 -9.25 -5.06 12.82
CA PRO A 116 -10.34 -4.34 12.20
C PRO A 116 -10.29 -2.84 12.49
N PHE A 117 -10.77 -2.01 11.56
CA PHE A 117 -10.77 -0.55 11.71
C PHE A 117 -11.48 -0.10 13.01
N SER A 118 -12.54 -0.81 13.42
CA SER A 118 -13.36 -0.53 14.61
C SER A 118 -12.70 -0.84 15.95
N GLU A 119 -11.57 -1.57 15.97
CA GLU A 119 -10.95 -2.07 17.20
C GLU A 119 -9.55 -1.49 17.39
N PRO A 120 -9.23 -0.81 18.49
CA PRO A 120 -7.90 -0.25 18.70
C PRO A 120 -6.86 -1.36 18.90
N PHE A 121 -5.70 -1.25 18.25
CA PHE A 121 -4.53 -2.03 18.63
C PHE A 121 -3.78 -1.34 19.78
N THR A 122 -3.43 -2.10 20.82
CA THR A 122 -2.67 -1.60 21.97
C THR A 122 -1.52 -2.55 22.30
N VAL A 123 -0.44 -2.00 22.83
CA VAL A 123 0.74 -2.74 23.30
C VAL A 123 0.85 -2.57 24.81
N THR A 124 1.07 -3.67 25.52
CA THR A 124 1.33 -3.69 26.97
C THR A 124 2.73 -4.19 27.26
N LEU A 125 3.31 -3.77 28.39
CA LEU A 125 4.64 -4.25 28.83
C LEU A 125 4.66 -5.78 29.06
N GLU A 126 3.50 -6.36 29.35
CA GLU A 126 3.32 -7.79 29.61
C GLU A 126 3.32 -8.64 28.33
N ASN A 127 3.03 -8.02 27.18
CA ASN A 127 3.04 -8.69 25.88
C ASN A 127 3.55 -7.73 24.78
N PRO A 128 4.87 -7.45 24.75
CA PRO A 128 5.44 -6.63 23.70
C PRO A 128 5.28 -7.34 22.35
N PRO A 129 5.02 -6.59 21.25
CA PRO A 129 4.93 -7.19 19.94
C PRO A 129 6.28 -7.81 19.55
N PRO A 130 6.28 -8.99 18.90
CA PRO A 130 7.51 -9.59 18.42
C PRO A 130 8.17 -8.71 17.35
N GLU A 131 9.50 -8.79 17.27
CA GLU A 131 10.22 -8.23 16.14
C GLU A 131 9.76 -8.92 14.84
N LYS A 132 9.56 -8.13 13.78
CA LYS A 132 9.09 -8.64 12.48
C LYS A 132 10.23 -8.68 11.48
N ASP A 133 10.47 -9.86 10.89
CA ASP A 133 11.27 -9.95 9.66
C ASP A 133 10.39 -9.61 8.45
N TYR A 134 10.47 -8.37 7.96
CA TYR A 134 9.66 -7.95 6.81
C TYR A 134 10.00 -8.70 5.51
N ASN A 135 11.17 -9.36 5.41
CA ASN A 135 11.52 -10.14 4.23
C ASN A 135 10.55 -11.29 3.97
N VAL A 136 9.91 -11.84 5.02
CA VAL A 136 8.91 -12.91 4.82
C VAL A 136 7.74 -12.43 3.98
N TYR A 137 7.35 -11.15 4.12
CA TYR A 137 6.30 -10.53 3.32
C TYR A 137 6.82 -10.09 1.95
N PHE A 138 8.00 -9.46 1.87
CA PHE A 138 8.54 -9.00 0.58
C PHE A 138 8.73 -10.16 -0.42
N LYS A 139 9.11 -11.34 0.06
CA LYS A 139 9.27 -12.55 -0.75
C LYS A 139 7.97 -13.04 -1.40
N THR A 140 6.80 -12.70 -0.87
CA THR A 140 5.51 -13.11 -1.44
C THR A 140 5.06 -12.18 -2.56
N LEU A 141 5.70 -11.02 -2.73
CA LEU A 141 5.33 -10.01 -3.72
C LEU A 141 5.89 -10.34 -5.10
N LYS A 142 5.06 -10.13 -6.12
CA LYS A 142 5.38 -10.32 -7.53
C LYS A 142 5.78 -9.00 -8.19
N ASP A 143 6.60 -9.10 -9.22
CA ASP A 143 6.99 -7.94 -10.03
C ASP A 143 5.83 -7.47 -10.91
N GLY A 144 5.77 -6.16 -11.17
CA GLY A 144 4.86 -5.58 -12.14
C GLY A 144 3.38 -5.54 -11.75
N ILE A 145 2.99 -5.97 -10.54
CA ILE A 145 1.60 -5.86 -10.09
C ILE A 145 1.36 -4.50 -9.43
N THR A 146 0.53 -3.67 -10.05
CA THR A 146 0.27 -2.30 -9.59
C THR A 146 -1.22 -1.96 -9.45
N GLY A 147 -2.11 -2.77 -10.01
CA GLY A 147 -3.54 -2.49 -10.12
C GLY A 147 -3.89 -1.64 -11.35
N LYS A 148 -2.91 -1.06 -12.06
CA LYS A 148 -3.16 -0.38 -13.34
C LYS A 148 -3.53 -1.36 -14.45
N GLU A 149 -3.14 -2.63 -14.31
CA GLU A 149 -3.42 -3.69 -15.29
C GLU A 149 -4.94 -3.88 -15.50
N ILE A 150 -5.78 -3.45 -14.55
CA ILE A 150 -7.24 -3.49 -14.64
C ILE A 150 -7.80 -2.27 -15.39
N LEU A 151 -7.09 -1.14 -15.36
CA LEU A 151 -7.46 0.09 -16.07
C LEU A 151 -7.18 -0.02 -17.57
N GLU A 152 -6.22 -0.85 -17.95
CA GLU A 152 -5.74 -1.06 -19.32
C GLU A 152 -6.50 -2.17 -20.06
N GLN A 153 -7.49 -2.81 -19.42
CA GLN A 153 -8.35 -3.78 -20.12
C GLN A 153 -9.30 -3.02 -21.04
N ASP A 154 -9.08 -3.15 -22.35
CA ASP A 154 -9.99 -2.64 -23.37
C ASP A 154 -11.43 -3.09 -23.07
N PRO A 155 -12.44 -2.22 -23.23
CA PRO A 155 -13.82 -2.66 -23.17
C PRO A 155 -14.00 -3.73 -24.25
N VAL A 156 -14.41 -4.93 -23.82
CA VAL A 156 -14.77 -6.03 -24.73
C VAL A 156 -15.72 -5.44 -25.78
N PRO A 157 -15.42 -5.57 -27.10
CA PRO A 157 -16.31 -5.09 -28.13
C PRO A 157 -17.68 -5.74 -27.94
N VAL A 158 -18.71 -4.91 -27.73
CA VAL A 158 -20.12 -5.34 -27.74
C VAL A 158 -20.57 -5.56 -29.18
#